data_AF-A0A1H7VK24-F1
#
_entry.id   AF-A0A1H7VK24-F1
#
_cell.length_a   1.000
_cell.length_b   1.000
_cell.length_c   1.000
_cell.angle_alpha   90.00
_cell.angle_beta   90.00
_cell.angle_gamma   90.00
#
_symmetry.space_group_name_H-M   'P 1'
#
loop_
_entity.id
_entity.type
_entity.pdbx_description
1 polymer ?
#
loop_
_entity_poly.entity_id
_entity_poly.type
_entity_poly.pdbx_seq_one_letter_code
_entity_poly.pdbx_strand_id
1 'polypeptide(L)'
;MNIELIQGTLEVSESPGMETTDPRFSDIATLVQEGNYEEAATLAEAILAEKIYDIRIIGYFFYGHFIEGGVAALAEISLSLADLLSENLEALGPVRNRGKHLQTSLNWLTKQIFRTLQYEEEKKSDLYEEWVSGVSSDQVQEALDAGDSLRRILGPVLEDAATPILEGLTKITDWLKAFQRLVYRESEAEPAEETGFEVEEETAAQDRMEQELRRKEKRRFHPSGPEAGEETAGLEGSYHLKMLIKKLEAFDDLIAEKKFSSAAIVADDINAIIANFDPRIYFPKLFLNFALNSAGHINDLAAFAEYRETVAWQAMQELYKVDLESFVRFNPEPPDMGVSSASGEYGGMTGYDQDSEDDY
;
A
#
# COMPACT_ATOMS: atom_id res chain seq x y z
N MET A 1 5.91 -7.78 24.15
CA MET A 1 5.56 -9.18 23.90
C MET A 1 6.81 -10.06 24.03
N ASN A 2 6.77 -11.06 24.89
CA ASN A 2 7.82 -12.04 25.11
C ASN A 2 7.70 -13.19 24.11
N ILE A 3 8.28 -13.01 22.93
CA ILE A 3 8.27 -13.99 21.84
C ILE A 3 9.00 -15.30 22.16
N GLU A 4 9.87 -15.33 23.18
CA GLU A 4 10.54 -16.56 23.63
C GLU A 4 9.53 -17.63 24.11
N LEU A 5 8.31 -17.23 24.49
CA LEU A 5 7.24 -18.15 24.91
C LEU A 5 6.82 -19.15 23.83
N ILE A 6 7.10 -18.85 22.56
CA ILE A 6 6.73 -19.68 21.41
C ILE A 6 7.93 -20.10 20.56
N GLN A 7 9.15 -19.85 21.04
CA GLN A 7 10.39 -20.27 20.42
C GLN A 7 10.91 -21.57 21.04
N GLY A 8 11.65 -22.34 20.24
CA GLY A 8 12.18 -23.64 20.66
C GLY A 8 11.17 -24.78 20.61
N THR A 9 11.45 -25.88 21.30
CA THR A 9 10.58 -27.07 21.32
C THR A 9 9.44 -26.89 22.33
N LEU A 10 8.21 -26.98 21.84
CA LEU A 10 7.00 -26.80 22.64
C LEU A 10 6.51 -28.13 23.23
N GLU A 11 5.95 -28.06 24.44
CA GLU A 11 5.33 -29.23 25.08
C GLU A 11 4.02 -29.61 24.38
N VAL A 12 3.91 -30.86 23.96
CA VAL A 12 2.68 -31.42 23.37
C VAL A 12 1.75 -31.86 24.50
N SER A 13 0.58 -31.24 24.61
CA SER A 13 -0.48 -31.64 25.54
C SER A 13 -1.45 -32.65 24.90
N GLU A 14 -2.24 -33.37 25.70
CA GLU A 14 -3.22 -34.34 25.18
C GLU A 14 -4.34 -33.69 24.36
N SER A 15 -4.63 -32.41 24.60
CA SER A 15 -5.61 -31.62 23.87
C SER A 15 -5.07 -30.21 23.63
N PRO A 16 -4.20 -30.03 22.63
CA PRO A 16 -3.59 -28.75 22.34
C PRO A 16 -4.61 -27.66 22.03
N GLY A 17 -4.30 -26.44 22.48
CA GLY A 17 -5.09 -25.23 22.28
C GLY A 17 -6.27 -25.07 23.23
N MET A 18 -7.20 -24.20 22.84
CA MET A 18 -8.34 -23.82 23.65
C MET A 18 -9.66 -24.34 23.08
N GLU A 19 -10.59 -24.66 23.96
CA GLU A 19 -11.98 -24.92 23.55
C GLU A 19 -12.63 -23.67 22.97
N THR A 20 -13.51 -23.84 21.99
CA THR A 20 -14.23 -22.72 21.36
C THR A 20 -15.17 -21.99 22.32
N THR A 21 -15.51 -22.62 23.45
CA THR A 21 -16.37 -22.06 24.50
C THR A 21 -15.59 -21.44 25.66
N ASP A 22 -14.25 -21.40 25.59
CA ASP A 22 -13.44 -20.72 26.61
C ASP A 22 -13.71 -19.20 26.57
N PRO A 23 -14.14 -18.58 27.68
CA PRO A 23 -14.47 -17.16 27.71
C PRO A 23 -13.27 -16.28 27.34
N ARG A 24 -12.03 -16.68 27.67
CA ARG A 24 -10.82 -15.91 27.35
C ARG A 24 -10.65 -15.73 25.84
N PHE A 25 -11.04 -16.72 25.04
CA PHE A 25 -11.01 -16.61 23.58
C PHE A 25 -12.01 -15.56 23.07
N SER A 26 -13.21 -15.54 23.65
CA SER A 26 -14.25 -14.56 23.29
C SER A 26 -13.85 -13.13 23.66
N ASP A 27 -13.22 -12.96 24.82
CA ASP A 27 -12.78 -11.66 25.31
C ASP A 27 -11.68 -11.09 24.39
N ILE A 28 -10.67 -11.90 24.04
CA ILE A 28 -9.61 -11.50 23.10
C ILE A 28 -10.19 -11.18 21.72
N ALA A 29 -11.09 -12.03 21.20
CA ALA A 29 -11.71 -11.79 19.91
C ALA A 29 -12.53 -10.48 19.88
N THR A 30 -13.17 -10.12 21.00
CA THR A 30 -13.91 -8.85 21.14
C THR A 30 -12.96 -7.66 21.09
N LEU A 31 -11.85 -7.70 21.84
CA LEU A 31 -10.83 -6.65 21.80
C LEU A 31 -10.27 -6.45 20.39
N VAL A 32 -9.99 -7.55 19.67
CA VAL A 32 -9.53 -7.50 18.28
C VAL A 32 -10.57 -6.87 17.36
N GLN A 33 -11.87 -7.16 17.55
CA GLN A 33 -12.95 -6.56 16.77
C GLN A 33 -13.11 -5.06 17.04
N GLU A 34 -12.84 -4.62 18.27
CA GLU A 34 -12.87 -3.21 18.68
C GLU A 34 -11.59 -2.45 18.29
N GLY A 35 -10.55 -3.15 17.83
CA GLY A 35 -9.26 -2.57 17.46
C GLY A 35 -8.29 -2.39 18.64
N ASN A 36 -8.62 -2.95 19.82
CA ASN A 36 -7.79 -2.92 21.03
C ASN A 36 -6.71 -4.00 20.98
N TYR A 37 -5.80 -3.88 20.00
CA TYR A 37 -4.83 -4.94 19.69
C TYR A 37 -3.76 -5.16 20.76
N GLU A 38 -3.31 -4.10 21.44
CA GLU A 38 -2.32 -4.19 22.53
C GLU A 38 -2.86 -5.01 23.71
N GLU A 39 -4.10 -4.74 24.13
CA GLU A 39 -4.75 -5.48 25.21
C GLU A 39 -5.04 -6.93 24.79
N ALA A 40 -5.51 -7.14 23.55
CA ALA A 40 -5.71 -8.47 23.00
C ALA A 40 -4.40 -9.30 22.99
N ALA A 41 -3.28 -8.67 22.61
CA ALA A 41 -1.98 -9.32 22.60
C ALA A 41 -1.46 -9.63 24.01
N THR A 42 -1.69 -8.74 24.98
CA THR A 42 -1.35 -8.96 26.39
C THR A 42 -2.10 -10.17 26.96
N LEU A 43 -3.39 -10.28 26.67
CA LEU A 43 -4.18 -11.45 27.08
C LEU A 43 -3.75 -12.73 26.33
N ALA A 44 -3.38 -12.61 25.06
CA ALA A 44 -2.83 -13.73 24.29
C ALA A 44 -1.50 -14.22 24.87
N GLU A 45 -0.59 -13.31 25.25
CA GLU A 45 0.67 -13.62 25.91
C GLU A 45 0.46 -14.37 27.23
N ALA A 46 -0.51 -13.95 28.04
CA ALA A 46 -0.85 -14.64 29.29
C ALA A 46 -1.27 -16.11 29.07
N ILE A 47 -2.02 -16.39 28.00
CA ILE A 47 -2.41 -17.75 27.61
C ILE A 47 -1.19 -18.57 27.16
N LEU A 48 -0.26 -17.96 26.41
CA LEU A 48 0.97 -18.61 25.98
C LEU A 48 1.90 -18.91 27.17
N ALA A 49 1.93 -18.04 28.18
CA ALA A 49 2.67 -18.29 29.42
C ALA A 49 2.13 -19.50 30.22
N GLU A 50 0.85 -19.84 30.05
CA GLU A 50 0.25 -21.09 30.57
C GLU A 50 0.60 -22.33 29.72
N LYS A 51 1.43 -22.18 28.69
CA LYS A 51 1.78 -23.21 27.69
C LYS A 51 0.58 -23.72 26.90
N ILE A 52 -0.42 -22.86 26.68
CA ILE A 52 -1.60 -23.17 25.86
C ILE A 52 -1.37 -22.59 24.46
N TYR A 53 -0.89 -23.44 23.55
CA TYR A 53 -0.56 -23.03 22.18
C TYR A 53 -1.76 -23.20 21.25
N ASP A 54 -2.60 -22.17 21.16
CA ASP A 54 -3.71 -22.09 20.20
C ASP A 54 -3.35 -21.18 19.03
N ILE A 55 -3.42 -21.68 17.79
CA ILE A 55 -3.02 -20.92 16.60
C ILE A 55 -3.84 -19.63 16.41
N ARG A 56 -5.09 -19.62 16.89
CA ARG A 56 -5.95 -18.44 16.79
C ARG A 56 -5.47 -17.34 17.73
N ILE A 57 -4.96 -17.71 18.90
CA ILE A 57 -4.40 -16.79 19.90
C ILE A 57 -3.00 -16.34 19.48
N ILE A 58 -2.18 -17.26 18.98
CA ILE A 58 -0.83 -16.97 18.47
C ILE A 58 -0.86 -15.89 17.38
N GLY A 59 -1.87 -15.90 16.51
CA GLY A 59 -2.07 -14.84 15.51
C GLY A 59 -2.19 -13.44 16.14
N TYR A 60 -2.96 -13.31 17.23
CA TYR A 60 -3.12 -12.02 17.93
C TYR A 60 -1.86 -11.61 18.68
N PHE A 61 -1.19 -12.57 19.32
CA PHE A 61 0.09 -12.36 19.97
C PHE A 61 1.16 -11.82 19.00
N PHE A 62 1.33 -12.45 17.83
CA PHE A 62 2.29 -11.99 16.84
C PHE A 62 1.98 -10.59 16.31
N TYR A 63 0.70 -10.24 16.16
CA TYR A 63 0.35 -8.89 15.75
C TYR A 63 0.71 -7.86 16.82
N GLY A 64 0.51 -8.16 18.10
CA GLY A 64 1.01 -7.32 19.19
C GLY A 64 2.53 -7.18 19.20
N HIS A 65 3.27 -8.26 18.97
CA HIS A 65 4.73 -8.22 18.84
C HIS A 65 5.17 -7.31 17.69
N PHE A 66 4.45 -7.35 16.58
CA PHE A 66 4.67 -6.44 15.46
C PHE A 66 4.33 -4.98 15.81
N ILE A 67 3.25 -4.71 16.56
CA ILE A 67 2.90 -3.34 16.97
C ILE A 67 4.02 -2.75 17.83
N GLU A 68 4.62 -3.53 18.73
CA GLU A 68 5.71 -3.06 19.59
C GLU A 68 7.05 -2.92 18.85
N GLY A 69 7.42 -3.91 18.04
CA GLY A 69 8.74 -3.98 17.39
C GLY A 69 8.80 -3.46 15.95
N GLY A 70 7.65 -3.12 15.36
CA GLY A 70 7.53 -2.61 14.01
C GLY A 70 8.14 -3.52 12.95
N VAL A 71 8.78 -2.91 11.95
CA VAL A 71 9.44 -3.62 10.84
C VAL A 71 10.53 -4.57 11.34
N ALA A 72 11.27 -4.21 12.39
CA ALA A 72 12.36 -5.04 12.92
C ALA A 72 11.85 -6.38 13.50
N ALA A 73 10.61 -6.45 13.96
CA ALA A 73 10.01 -7.68 14.48
C ALA A 73 9.67 -8.72 13.39
N LEU A 74 9.61 -8.32 12.11
CA LEU A 74 9.11 -9.18 11.04
C LEU A 74 9.98 -10.41 10.78
N ALA A 75 11.30 -10.28 10.97
CA ALA A 75 12.23 -11.41 10.84
C ALA A 75 11.91 -12.48 11.91
N GLU A 76 11.83 -12.05 13.17
CA GLU A 76 11.59 -12.94 14.30
C GLU A 76 10.20 -13.59 14.25
N ILE A 77 9.17 -12.85 13.84
CA ILE A 77 7.82 -13.39 13.62
C ILE A 77 7.85 -14.47 12.54
N SER A 78 8.52 -14.21 11.42
CA SER A 78 8.57 -15.14 10.29
C SER A 78 9.34 -16.42 10.63
N LEU A 79 10.46 -16.31 11.35
CA LEU A 79 11.22 -17.47 11.84
C LEU A 79 10.43 -18.28 12.86
N SER A 80 9.81 -17.60 13.84
CA SER A 80 9.00 -18.28 14.86
C SER A 80 7.80 -18.99 14.23
N LEU A 81 7.14 -18.38 13.24
CA LEU A 81 6.08 -19.03 12.47
C LEU A 81 6.60 -20.24 11.69
N ALA A 82 7.78 -20.15 11.06
CA ALA A 82 8.35 -21.27 10.34
C ALA A 82 8.58 -22.47 11.28
N ASP A 83 9.22 -22.24 12.43
CA ASP A 83 9.49 -23.27 13.45
C ASP A 83 8.20 -23.86 14.03
N LEU A 84 7.19 -23.03 14.27
CA LEU A 84 5.88 -23.49 14.74
C LEU A 84 5.22 -24.47 13.75
N LEU A 85 5.39 -24.22 12.45
CA LEU A 85 4.76 -25.03 11.40
C LEU A 85 5.59 -26.25 11.00
N SER A 86 6.91 -26.22 11.13
CA SER A 86 7.79 -27.34 10.79
C SER A 86 8.06 -28.27 11.97
N GLU A 87 8.38 -27.74 13.15
CA GLU A 87 8.87 -28.52 14.30
C GLU A 87 7.80 -28.70 15.39
N ASN A 88 6.92 -27.71 15.59
CA ASN A 88 5.99 -27.70 16.72
C ASN A 88 4.51 -27.88 16.33
N LEU A 89 4.23 -28.35 15.13
CA LEU A 89 2.86 -28.45 14.62
C LEU A 89 1.95 -29.33 15.50
N GLU A 90 2.51 -30.34 16.15
CA GLU A 90 1.77 -31.23 17.06
C GLU A 90 1.35 -30.54 18.36
N ALA A 91 2.15 -29.59 18.85
CA ALA A 91 1.84 -28.79 20.05
C ALA A 91 0.77 -27.73 19.78
N LEU A 92 0.42 -27.48 18.50
CA LEU A 92 -0.57 -26.47 18.12
C LEU A 92 -2.00 -27.00 18.14
N GLY A 93 -2.86 -26.26 18.83
CA GLY A 93 -4.30 -26.44 18.80
C GLY A 93 -5.07 -25.33 18.06
N PRO A 94 -6.39 -25.51 17.88
CA PRO A 94 -7.11 -26.76 18.13
C PRO A 94 -6.81 -27.80 17.03
N VAL A 95 -6.76 -29.08 17.41
CA VAL A 95 -6.44 -30.19 16.48
C VAL A 95 -7.51 -30.35 15.40
N ARG A 96 -8.78 -30.23 15.80
CA ARG A 96 -9.90 -30.32 14.85
C ARG A 96 -9.89 -29.11 13.93
N ASN A 97 -9.90 -29.36 12.62
CA ASN A 97 -9.83 -28.31 11.58
C ASN A 97 -8.56 -27.44 11.69
N ARG A 98 -7.44 -27.96 12.23
CA ARG A 98 -6.20 -27.20 12.42
C ARG A 98 -5.78 -26.41 11.17
N GLY A 99 -5.79 -27.05 10.00
CA GLY A 99 -5.46 -26.37 8.73
C GLY A 99 -6.33 -25.15 8.42
N LYS A 100 -7.64 -25.22 8.71
CA LYS A 100 -8.55 -24.07 8.55
C LYS A 100 -8.25 -22.96 9.55
N HIS A 101 -7.93 -23.32 10.80
CA HIS A 101 -7.60 -22.34 11.84
C HIS A 101 -6.25 -21.67 11.56
N LEU A 102 -5.24 -22.43 11.13
CA LEU A 102 -3.98 -21.93 10.59
C LEU A 102 -4.23 -20.94 9.45
N GLN A 103 -4.95 -21.37 8.42
CA GLN A 103 -5.25 -20.52 7.27
C GLN A 103 -5.92 -19.22 7.68
N THR A 104 -6.97 -19.30 8.51
CA THR A 104 -7.75 -18.12 8.90
C THR A 104 -6.92 -17.15 9.73
N SER A 105 -6.15 -17.66 10.70
CA SER A 105 -5.38 -16.84 11.63
C SER A 105 -4.18 -16.19 10.96
N LEU A 106 -3.45 -16.95 10.13
CA LEU A 106 -2.28 -16.44 9.41
C LEU A 106 -2.68 -15.47 8.29
N ASN A 107 -3.79 -15.72 7.58
CA ASN A 107 -4.32 -14.77 6.59
C ASN A 107 -4.79 -13.47 7.26
N TRP A 108 -5.38 -13.55 8.45
CA TRP A 108 -5.72 -12.36 9.22
C TRP A 108 -4.46 -11.59 9.62
N LEU A 109 -3.45 -12.27 10.16
CA LEU A 109 -2.19 -11.67 10.60
C LEU A 109 -1.48 -10.95 9.45
N THR A 110 -1.26 -11.62 8.32
CA THR A 110 -0.57 -11.02 7.17
C THR A 110 -1.33 -9.82 6.62
N LYS A 111 -2.67 -9.86 6.61
CA LYS A 111 -3.50 -8.72 6.23
C LYS A 111 -3.36 -7.54 7.20
N GLN A 112 -3.37 -7.78 8.51
CA GLN A 112 -3.23 -6.69 9.49
C GLN A 112 -1.83 -6.06 9.46
N ILE A 113 -0.78 -6.88 9.40
CA ILE A 113 0.59 -6.39 9.25
C ILE A 113 0.69 -5.51 8.00
N PHE A 114 0.28 -6.03 6.83
CA PHE A 114 0.37 -5.27 5.59
C PHE A 114 -0.44 -3.98 5.64
N ARG A 115 -1.66 -4.02 6.19
CA ARG A 115 -2.50 -2.83 6.35
C ARG A 115 -1.83 -1.78 7.23
N THR A 116 -1.18 -2.20 8.31
CA THR A 116 -0.46 -1.30 9.22
C THR A 116 0.73 -0.67 8.50
N LEU A 117 1.57 -1.48 7.84
CA LEU A 117 2.70 -0.98 7.05
C LEU A 117 2.27 0.06 6.02
N GLN A 118 1.22 -0.23 5.24
CA GLN A 118 0.67 0.71 4.26
C GLN A 118 0.12 1.98 4.92
N TYR A 119 -0.64 1.84 6.00
CA TYR A 119 -1.25 2.98 6.68
C TYR A 119 -0.19 3.94 7.23
N GLU A 120 0.80 3.42 7.96
CA GLU A 120 1.86 4.24 8.54
C GLU A 120 2.71 4.90 7.44
N GLU A 121 3.01 4.17 6.36
CA GLU A 121 3.73 4.73 5.20
C GLU A 121 2.94 5.83 4.48
N GLU A 122 1.65 5.61 4.21
CA GLU A 122 0.78 6.58 3.53
C GLU A 122 0.59 7.85 4.36
N LYS A 123 0.54 7.69 5.69
CA LYS A 123 0.41 8.81 6.63
C LYS A 123 1.71 9.54 6.89
N LYS A 124 2.86 8.91 6.60
CA LYS A 124 4.18 9.39 7.06
C LYS A 124 4.10 9.74 8.54
N SER A 125 3.53 8.81 9.31
CA SER A 125 3.33 8.98 10.74
C SER A 125 4.67 9.05 11.47
N ASP A 126 4.64 9.48 12.72
CA ASP A 126 5.83 9.47 13.59
C ASP A 126 6.42 8.05 13.69
N LEU A 127 5.57 7.02 13.77
CA LEU A 127 5.98 5.62 13.78
C LEU A 127 6.70 5.20 12.49
N TYR A 128 6.22 5.65 11.32
CA TYR A 128 6.89 5.38 10.05
C TYR A 128 8.27 6.06 9.97
N GLU A 129 8.38 7.31 10.41
CA GLU A 129 9.66 8.03 10.46
C GLU A 129 10.64 7.38 11.45
N GLU A 130 10.14 6.85 12.57
CA GLU A 130 10.92 6.02 13.48
C GLU A 130 11.44 4.75 12.78
N TRP A 131 10.62 4.08 11.97
CA TRP A 131 11.09 2.93 11.19
C TRP A 131 12.15 3.33 10.17
N VAL A 132 11.95 4.40 9.39
CA VAL A 132 12.91 4.85 8.37
C VAL A 132 14.25 5.24 8.99
N SER A 133 14.25 5.82 10.19
CA SER A 133 15.46 6.27 10.87
C SER A 133 16.15 5.19 11.70
N GLY A 134 15.37 4.24 12.25
CA GLY A 134 15.83 3.23 13.20
C GLY A 134 16.08 1.84 12.62
N VAL A 135 15.49 1.49 11.48
CA VAL A 135 15.64 0.16 10.86
C VAL A 135 16.74 0.20 9.79
N SER A 136 17.69 -0.73 9.88
CA SER A 136 18.78 -0.85 8.91
C SER A 136 18.40 -1.68 7.68
N SER A 137 19.15 -1.51 6.59
CA SER A 137 18.99 -2.34 5.38
C SER A 137 19.21 -3.83 5.65
N ASP A 138 20.12 -4.16 6.58
CA ASP A 138 20.41 -5.54 7.00
C ASP A 138 19.23 -6.16 7.74
N GLN A 139 18.58 -5.42 8.65
CA GLN A 139 17.37 -5.89 9.33
C GLN A 139 16.22 -6.14 8.36
N VAL A 140 16.10 -5.32 7.31
CA VAL A 140 15.12 -5.56 6.24
C VAL A 140 15.49 -6.81 5.43
N GLN A 141 16.78 -7.03 5.15
CA GLN A 141 17.25 -8.23 4.47
C GLN A 141 16.96 -9.50 5.30
N GLU A 142 17.20 -9.46 6.60
CA GLU A 142 16.87 -10.56 7.52
C GLU A 142 15.37 -10.87 7.50
N ALA A 143 14.51 -9.85 7.48
CA ALA A 143 13.07 -10.03 7.37
C ALA A 143 12.65 -10.65 6.02
N LEU A 144 13.31 -10.26 4.92
CA LEU A 144 13.07 -10.85 3.60
C LEU A 144 13.46 -12.34 3.56
N ASP A 145 14.63 -12.69 4.08
CA ASP A 145 15.15 -14.06 4.10
C ASP A 145 14.30 -14.97 5.01
N ALA A 146 13.88 -14.44 6.16
CA ALA A 146 12.96 -15.13 7.06
C ALA A 146 11.57 -15.35 6.42
N GLY A 147 11.04 -14.34 5.72
CA GLY A 147 9.78 -14.45 4.99
C GLY A 147 9.83 -15.50 3.87
N ASP A 148 10.96 -15.60 3.16
CA ASP A 148 11.18 -16.66 2.16
C ASP A 148 11.26 -18.06 2.79
N SER A 149 11.88 -18.17 3.97
CA SER A 149 11.91 -19.42 4.72
C SER A 149 10.50 -19.86 5.13
N LEU A 150 9.69 -18.95 5.67
CA LEU A 150 8.29 -19.21 6.00
C LEU A 150 7.46 -19.65 4.78
N ARG A 151 7.63 -18.98 3.63
CA ARG A 151 6.93 -19.35 2.38
C ARG A 151 7.19 -20.79 1.95
N ARG A 152 8.43 -21.28 2.11
CA ARG A 152 8.81 -22.66 1.76
C ARG A 152 8.12 -23.70 2.64
N ILE A 153 7.79 -23.36 3.89
CA ILE A 153 7.09 -24.23 4.84
C ILE A 153 5.57 -24.21 4.63
N LEU A 154 5.00 -23.03 4.35
CA LEU A 154 3.55 -22.87 4.24
C LEU A 154 2.92 -23.72 3.13
N GLY A 155 3.56 -23.81 1.96
CA GLY A 155 3.05 -24.56 0.81
C GLY A 155 2.82 -26.04 1.14
N PRO A 156 3.83 -26.78 1.63
CA PRO A 156 3.67 -28.17 2.04
C PRO A 156 2.69 -28.38 3.21
N VAL A 157 2.64 -27.46 4.18
CA VAL A 157 1.83 -27.63 5.41
C VAL A 157 0.34 -27.37 5.16
N LEU A 158 0.00 -26.40 4.31
CA LEU A 158 -1.38 -25.97 4.08
C LEU A 158 -1.90 -26.26 2.66
N GLU A 159 -1.04 -26.73 1.76
CA GLU A 159 -1.38 -27.01 0.36
C GLU A 159 -2.11 -25.81 -0.29
N ASP A 160 -3.23 -26.04 -0.96
CA ASP A 160 -4.03 -24.98 -1.61
C ASP A 160 -4.52 -23.90 -0.62
N ALA A 161 -4.69 -24.26 0.66
CA ALA A 161 -5.12 -23.32 1.69
C ALA A 161 -4.04 -22.27 2.01
N ALA A 162 -2.78 -22.48 1.61
CA ALA A 162 -1.70 -21.51 1.77
C ALA A 162 -1.86 -20.28 0.88
N THR A 163 -2.54 -20.39 -0.27
CA THR A 163 -2.62 -19.37 -1.32
C THR A 163 -2.86 -17.94 -0.81
N PRO A 164 -3.94 -17.64 -0.05
CA PRO A 164 -4.19 -16.28 0.43
C PRO A 164 -3.11 -15.75 1.39
N ILE A 165 -2.45 -16.63 2.13
CA ILE A 165 -1.37 -16.26 3.06
C ILE A 165 -0.12 -15.90 2.24
N LEU A 166 0.21 -16.72 1.24
CA LEU A 166 1.33 -16.49 0.34
C LEU A 166 1.16 -15.18 -0.45
N GLU A 167 -0.05 -14.87 -0.91
CA GLU A 167 -0.37 -13.57 -1.52
C GLU A 167 -0.12 -12.40 -0.55
N GLY A 168 -0.56 -12.54 0.71
CA GLY A 168 -0.30 -11.54 1.76
C GLY A 168 1.20 -11.35 2.03
N LEU A 169 1.95 -12.45 2.14
CA LEU A 169 3.40 -12.42 2.35
C LEU A 169 4.13 -11.80 1.15
N THR A 170 3.69 -12.05 -0.08
CA THR A 170 4.25 -11.42 -1.28
C THR A 170 4.09 -9.90 -1.21
N LYS A 171 2.91 -9.40 -0.82
CA LYS A 171 2.68 -7.96 -0.64
C LYS A 171 3.60 -7.33 0.41
N ILE A 172 3.75 -8.00 1.57
CA ILE A 172 4.69 -7.56 2.61
C ILE A 172 6.12 -7.55 2.08
N THR A 173 6.51 -8.55 1.30
CA THR A 173 7.85 -8.66 0.72
C THR A 173 8.14 -7.60 -0.32
N ASP A 174 7.19 -7.29 -1.19
CA ASP A 174 7.32 -6.23 -2.17
C ASP A 174 7.41 -4.86 -1.48
N TRP A 175 6.64 -4.67 -0.41
CA TRP A 175 6.75 -3.50 0.46
C TRP A 175 8.14 -3.41 1.12
N LEU A 176 8.62 -4.50 1.72
CA LEU A 176 9.95 -4.54 2.36
C LEU A 176 11.07 -4.26 1.36
N LYS A 177 10.99 -4.76 0.12
CA LYS A 177 11.97 -4.44 -0.94
C LYS A 177 11.97 -2.96 -1.30
N ALA A 178 10.80 -2.31 -1.33
CA ALA A 178 10.70 -0.87 -1.55
C ALA A 178 11.28 -0.11 -0.36
N PHE A 179 10.91 -0.50 0.86
CA PHE A 179 11.40 0.07 2.11
C PHE A 179 12.92 -0.08 2.27
N GLN A 180 13.48 -1.24 1.91
CA GLN A 180 14.92 -1.50 1.95
C GLN A 180 15.71 -0.47 1.13
N ARG A 181 15.19 -0.05 -0.02
CA ARG A 181 15.84 0.96 -0.88
C ARG A 181 15.85 2.35 -0.25
N LEU A 182 14.89 2.63 0.65
CA LEU A 182 14.83 3.90 1.38
C LEU A 182 15.81 3.90 2.55
N VAL A 183 15.89 2.80 3.29
CA VAL A 183 16.80 2.66 4.46
C VAL A 183 18.21 2.21 4.08
N TYR A 184 18.44 1.87 2.80
CA TYR A 184 19.77 1.66 2.25
C TYR A 184 20.54 2.98 2.29
N ARG A 185 21.32 3.15 3.34
CA ARG A 185 22.47 4.03 3.31
C ARG A 185 23.51 3.28 2.53
N GLU A 186 23.82 3.75 1.32
CA GLU A 186 25.08 3.39 0.66
C GLU A 186 26.14 3.53 1.75
N SER A 187 26.79 2.42 2.12
CA SER A 187 27.84 2.49 3.13
C SER A 187 28.72 3.63 2.66
N GLU A 188 28.85 4.70 3.46
CA GLU A 188 30.01 5.56 3.31
C GLU A 188 31.15 4.57 3.28
N ALA A 189 31.72 4.36 2.08
CA ALA A 189 32.91 3.58 1.94
C ALA A 189 33.82 4.19 2.98
N GLU A 190 34.18 3.40 3.99
CA GLU A 190 35.22 3.79 4.94
C GLU A 190 36.30 4.41 4.06
N PRO A 191 36.63 5.71 4.22
CA PRO A 191 37.76 6.26 3.52
C PRO A 191 38.88 5.34 3.93
N ALA A 192 39.40 4.59 2.96
CA ALA A 192 40.48 3.66 3.14
C ALA A 192 41.47 4.35 4.06
N GLU A 193 41.83 3.69 5.17
CA GLU A 193 42.83 4.18 6.11
C GLU A 193 44.09 4.60 5.33
N GLU A 194 44.16 5.85 4.92
CA GLU A 194 45.41 6.51 4.60
C GLU A 194 46.02 6.87 5.94
N THR A 195 46.66 5.87 6.53
CA THR A 195 47.70 6.08 7.53
C THR A 195 48.72 7.07 6.97
N GLY A 196 48.67 8.30 7.47
CA GLY A 196 49.79 9.24 7.51
C GLY A 196 49.64 10.45 6.59
N PHE A 197 49.24 11.58 7.16
CA PHE A 197 50.14 12.72 7.42
C PHE A 197 49.39 13.78 8.24
N GLU A 198 49.84 14.01 9.47
CA GLU A 198 49.39 15.14 10.29
C GLU A 198 50.03 16.46 9.80
N VAL A 199 49.28 17.54 10.09
CA VAL A 199 49.70 18.95 10.24
C VAL A 199 49.69 19.82 8.97
N GLU A 200 48.51 20.36 8.60
CA GLU A 200 48.42 21.68 7.95
C GLU A 200 47.00 22.30 8.02
N GLU A 201 46.36 22.37 9.20
CA GLU A 201 45.04 23.02 9.35
C GLU A 201 44.93 24.06 10.47
N GLU A 202 46.06 24.59 10.96
CA GLU A 202 46.06 25.70 11.95
C GLU A 202 46.30 27.10 11.35
N THR A 203 46.62 27.23 10.06
CA THR A 203 46.95 28.54 9.44
C THR A 203 45.80 29.19 8.67
N ALA A 204 44.73 28.46 8.33
CA ALA A 204 43.62 28.97 7.51
C ALA A 204 42.44 29.58 8.31
N ALA A 205 42.43 29.39 9.64
CA ALA A 205 41.38 29.89 10.53
C ALA A 205 41.67 31.30 11.08
N GLN A 206 42.94 31.73 11.13
CA GLN A 206 43.32 33.05 11.65
C GLN A 206 43.10 34.19 10.63
N ASP A 207 43.22 33.93 9.32
CA ASP A 207 43.04 34.95 8.27
C ASP A 207 41.56 35.27 7.94
N ARG A 208 40.62 34.36 8.24
CA ARG A 208 39.18 34.58 7.96
C ARG A 208 38.48 35.44 9.00
N MET A 209 38.92 35.39 10.25
CA MET A 209 38.32 36.16 11.35
C MET A 209 38.64 37.66 11.25
N GLU A 210 39.76 38.04 10.62
CA GLU A 210 40.17 39.45 10.43
C GLU A 210 39.43 40.13 9.25
N GLN A 211 38.88 39.37 8.30
CA GLN A 211 38.10 39.90 7.16
C GLN A 211 36.62 40.13 7.47
N GLU A 212 36.00 39.40 8.41
CA GLU A 212 34.59 39.61 8.77
C GLU A 212 34.36 40.86 9.63
N LEU A 213 35.33 41.25 10.46
CA LEU A 213 35.24 42.45 11.31
C LEU A 213 35.27 43.76 10.51
N ARG A 214 35.82 43.76 9.28
CA ARG A 214 35.82 44.93 8.39
C ARG A 214 34.54 45.13 7.58
N ARG A 215 33.67 44.12 7.46
CA ARG A 215 32.46 44.17 6.63
C ARG A 215 31.21 44.71 7.34
N LYS A 216 31.21 44.81 8.67
CA LYS A 216 30.04 45.23 9.46
C LYS A 216 29.86 46.73 9.72
N GLU A 217 30.77 47.60 9.26
CA GLU A 217 30.66 49.06 9.51
C GLU A 217 30.06 49.92 8.39
N LYS A 218 29.65 49.35 7.25
CA LYS A 218 29.00 50.13 6.19
C LYS A 218 27.82 49.39 5.59
N ARG A 219 26.63 49.62 6.15
CA ARG A 219 25.38 49.96 5.41
C ARG A 219 24.18 50.05 6.37
N ARG A 220 23.92 51.28 6.84
CA ARG A 220 22.57 51.75 7.17
C ARG A 220 21.90 52.21 5.87
N PHE A 221 20.77 51.62 5.48
CA PHE A 221 19.52 52.31 5.10
C PHE A 221 18.46 51.29 4.61
N HIS A 222 17.24 51.42 5.15
CA HIS A 222 15.95 50.82 4.78
C HIS A 222 15.38 51.41 3.45
N PRO A 223 14.13 51.14 3.00
CA PRO A 223 13.22 49.98 3.16
C PRO A 223 12.61 49.52 1.79
N SER A 224 11.76 48.49 1.76
CA SER A 224 10.47 48.43 1.01
C SER A 224 9.79 47.04 1.13
N GLY A 225 8.53 47.00 1.60
CA GLY A 225 7.53 45.95 1.30
C GLY A 225 6.87 46.20 -0.08
N PRO A 226 5.84 45.45 -0.55
CA PRO A 226 4.54 45.17 0.12
C PRO A 226 4.12 43.67 0.13
N GLU A 227 3.28 43.18 1.08
CA GLU A 227 1.81 42.85 1.01
C GLU A 227 1.39 41.91 -0.15
N ALA A 228 0.45 40.95 -0.08
CA ALA A 228 -0.44 40.35 0.92
C ALA A 228 -1.25 39.20 0.24
N GLY A 229 -1.87 38.31 1.03
CA GLY A 229 -3.09 37.51 0.71
C GLY A 229 -2.86 36.18 -0.03
N GLU A 230 -3.54 35.06 0.25
CA GLU A 230 -4.74 34.80 1.05
C GLU A 230 -4.67 33.38 1.64
N GLU A 231 -4.90 33.28 2.95
CA GLU A 231 -5.28 32.05 3.64
C GLU A 231 -6.74 31.74 3.30
N THR A 232 -6.99 30.57 2.70
CA THR A 232 -8.32 29.95 2.74
C THR A 232 -8.32 28.83 3.76
N ALA A 233 -9.23 29.00 4.72
CA ALA A 233 -9.40 28.16 5.88
C ALA A 233 -9.82 26.73 5.52
N GLY A 234 -9.07 25.76 6.06
CA GLY A 234 -9.66 24.82 7.02
C GLY A 234 -10.47 23.66 6.46
N LEU A 235 -9.96 22.97 5.45
CA LEU A 235 -10.11 21.53 5.23
C LEU A 235 -8.87 21.06 4.48
N GLU A 236 -7.78 20.88 5.22
CA GLU A 236 -6.52 20.36 4.69
C GLU A 236 -6.68 18.87 4.36
N GLY A 237 -7.42 18.59 3.29
CA GLY A 237 -7.57 17.24 2.77
C GLY A 237 -6.20 16.67 2.43
N SER A 238 -6.03 15.36 2.62
CA SER A 238 -4.81 14.67 2.20
C SER A 238 -4.53 14.97 0.73
N TYR A 239 -3.24 15.04 0.36
CA TYR A 239 -2.82 15.26 -1.02
C TYR A 239 -3.57 14.37 -2.02
N HIS A 240 -3.84 13.11 -1.65
CA HIS A 240 -4.61 12.16 -2.45
C HIS A 240 -6.07 12.58 -2.66
N LEU A 241 -6.74 13.10 -1.64
CA LEU A 241 -8.11 13.61 -1.79
C LEU A 241 -8.13 14.84 -2.70
N LYS A 242 -7.18 15.77 -2.53
CA LYS A 242 -7.04 16.94 -3.43
C LYS A 242 -6.77 16.51 -4.86
N MET A 243 -5.90 15.52 -5.06
CA MET A 243 -5.59 14.97 -6.38
C MET A 243 -6.78 14.24 -7.00
N LEU A 244 -7.54 13.47 -6.22
CA LEU A 244 -8.77 12.82 -6.66
C LEU A 244 -9.84 13.83 -7.07
N ILE A 245 -9.99 14.93 -6.32
CA ILE A 245 -10.86 16.04 -6.71
C ILE A 245 -10.39 16.63 -8.05
N LYS A 246 -9.10 16.92 -8.21
CA LYS A 246 -8.55 17.41 -9.49
C LYS A 246 -8.80 16.43 -10.65
N LYS A 247 -8.71 15.11 -10.43
CA LYS A 247 -8.99 14.09 -11.45
C LYS A 247 -10.47 14.04 -11.83
N LEU A 248 -11.37 14.20 -10.86
CA LEU A 248 -12.82 14.27 -11.12
C LEU A 248 -13.17 15.52 -11.92
N GLU A 249 -12.59 16.68 -11.58
CA GLU A 249 -12.75 17.92 -12.34
C GLU A 249 -12.18 17.79 -13.76
N ALA A 250 -10.97 17.22 -13.89
CA ALA A 250 -10.35 16.95 -15.19
C ALA A 250 -11.21 16.03 -16.07
N PHE A 251 -11.83 15.00 -15.48
CA PHE A 251 -12.74 14.12 -16.22
C PHE A 251 -13.97 14.89 -16.72
N ASP A 252 -14.59 15.71 -15.86
CA ASP A 252 -15.75 16.52 -16.24
C ASP A 252 -15.42 17.51 -17.38
N ASP A 253 -14.25 18.17 -17.32
CA ASP A 253 -13.77 19.07 -18.38
C ASP A 253 -13.55 18.33 -19.70
N LEU A 254 -12.92 17.15 -19.66
CA LEU A 254 -12.66 16.34 -20.85
C LEU A 254 -13.95 15.82 -21.50
N ILE A 255 -14.95 15.46 -20.70
CA ILE A 255 -16.29 15.08 -21.20
C ILE A 255 -16.98 16.29 -21.85
N ALA A 256 -16.94 17.46 -21.22
CA ALA A 256 -17.53 18.69 -21.77
C ALA A 256 -16.90 19.08 -23.12
N GLU A 257 -15.59 18.87 -23.27
CA GLU A 257 -14.85 19.09 -24.51
C GLU A 257 -14.92 17.93 -25.52
N LYS A 258 -15.65 16.85 -25.20
CA LYS A 258 -15.77 15.61 -26.01
C LYS A 258 -14.43 14.92 -26.30
N LYS A 259 -13.45 15.09 -25.42
CA LYS A 259 -12.13 14.44 -25.48
C LYS A 259 -12.18 13.04 -24.86
N PHE A 260 -12.96 12.14 -25.47
CA PHE A 260 -13.29 10.84 -24.88
C PHE A 260 -12.10 9.90 -24.69
N SER A 261 -11.09 9.95 -25.55
CA SER A 261 -9.86 9.15 -25.41
C SER A 261 -9.11 9.50 -24.12
N SER A 262 -8.99 10.79 -23.83
CA SER A 262 -8.34 11.29 -22.61
C SER A 262 -9.23 11.07 -21.40
N ALA A 263 -10.55 11.30 -21.53
CA ALA A 263 -11.51 11.03 -20.46
C ALA A 263 -11.51 9.55 -20.03
N ALA A 264 -11.34 8.61 -20.97
CA ALA A 264 -11.24 7.18 -20.67
C ALA A 264 -10.01 6.84 -19.82
N ILE A 265 -8.87 7.49 -20.05
CA ILE A 265 -7.66 7.33 -19.23
C ILE A 265 -7.90 7.82 -17.79
N VAL A 266 -8.51 9.01 -17.65
CA VAL A 266 -8.83 9.57 -16.33
C VAL A 266 -9.87 8.70 -15.62
N ALA A 267 -10.89 8.22 -16.32
CA ALA A 267 -11.91 7.33 -15.78
C ALA A 267 -11.33 6.01 -15.29
N ASP A 268 -10.40 5.41 -16.03
CA ASP A 268 -9.74 4.17 -15.62
C ASP A 268 -8.96 4.36 -14.32
N ASP A 269 -8.25 5.47 -14.18
CA ASP A 269 -7.52 5.77 -12.95
C ASP A 269 -8.47 6.06 -11.77
N ILE A 270 -9.56 6.82 -11.98
CA ILE A 270 -10.58 7.04 -10.94
C ILE A 270 -11.22 5.70 -10.52
N ASN A 271 -11.52 4.82 -11.47
CA ASN A 271 -12.09 3.50 -11.18
C ASN A 271 -11.08 2.59 -10.45
N ALA A 272 -9.79 2.67 -10.78
CA ALA A 272 -8.74 1.97 -10.06
C ALA A 272 -8.60 2.47 -8.62
N ILE A 273 -8.73 3.79 -8.40
CA ILE A 273 -8.80 4.37 -7.04
C ILE A 273 -10.00 3.79 -6.30
N ILE A 274 -11.21 3.84 -6.91
CA ILE A 274 -12.45 3.32 -6.31
C ILE A 274 -12.36 1.82 -5.97
N ALA A 275 -11.68 1.03 -6.80
CA ALA A 275 -11.51 -0.41 -6.59
C ALA A 275 -10.62 -0.73 -5.38
N ASN A 276 -9.61 0.11 -5.11
CA ASN A 276 -8.68 -0.07 -3.99
C ASN A 276 -9.20 0.55 -2.69
N PHE A 277 -9.91 1.67 -2.78
CA PHE A 277 -10.58 2.36 -1.69
C PHE A 277 -11.85 2.97 -2.26
N ASP A 278 -13.03 2.69 -1.70
CA ASP A 278 -14.28 3.25 -2.23
C ASP A 278 -14.66 4.57 -1.54
N PRO A 279 -14.20 5.75 -2.04
CA PRO A 279 -14.51 7.05 -1.46
C PRO A 279 -16.00 7.39 -1.57
N ARG A 280 -16.79 6.68 -2.38
CA ARG A 280 -18.23 6.95 -2.54
C ARG A 280 -19.00 6.65 -1.27
N ILE A 281 -18.47 5.78 -0.40
CA ILE A 281 -19.04 5.48 0.92
C ILE A 281 -18.99 6.72 1.83
N TYR A 282 -17.92 7.51 1.72
CA TYR A 282 -17.66 8.65 2.60
C TYR A 282 -18.05 10.00 1.97
N PHE A 283 -17.93 10.12 0.64
CA PHE A 283 -18.15 11.36 -0.12
C PHE A 283 -19.05 11.13 -1.36
N PRO A 284 -20.26 10.54 -1.22
CA PRO A 284 -21.09 10.15 -2.36
C PRO A 284 -21.42 11.32 -3.31
N LYS A 285 -21.58 12.53 -2.77
CA LYS A 285 -21.88 13.73 -3.57
C LYS A 285 -20.75 14.13 -4.52
N LEU A 286 -19.50 13.85 -4.14
CA LEU A 286 -18.32 14.17 -4.96
C LEU A 286 -18.30 13.36 -6.27
N PHE A 287 -18.85 12.14 -6.24
CA PHE A 287 -18.84 11.21 -7.36
C PHE A 287 -20.10 11.25 -8.23
N LEU A 288 -21.07 12.10 -7.89
CA LEU A 288 -22.35 12.14 -8.61
C LEU A 288 -22.16 12.50 -10.07
N ASN A 289 -21.42 13.57 -10.36
CA ASN A 289 -21.16 14.01 -11.74
C ASN A 289 -20.38 12.96 -12.52
N PHE A 290 -19.31 12.42 -11.92
CA PHE A 290 -18.54 11.34 -12.50
C PHE A 290 -19.40 10.13 -12.89
N ALA A 291 -20.29 9.67 -12.00
CA ALA A 291 -21.19 8.56 -12.27
C ALA A 291 -22.20 8.88 -13.39
N LEU A 292 -22.77 10.09 -13.39
CA LEU A 292 -23.70 10.54 -14.43
C LEU A 292 -23.01 10.64 -15.80
N ASN A 293 -21.83 11.26 -15.86
CA ASN A 293 -21.05 11.44 -17.08
C ASN A 293 -20.52 10.09 -17.61
N SER A 294 -20.09 9.19 -16.73
CA SER A 294 -19.67 7.84 -17.11
C SER A 294 -20.82 7.03 -17.71
N ALA A 295 -22.02 7.11 -17.12
CA ALA A 295 -23.20 6.41 -17.63
C ALA A 295 -23.74 7.04 -18.93
N GLY A 296 -23.75 8.37 -19.02
CA GLY A 296 -24.21 9.11 -20.20
C GLY A 296 -23.33 8.92 -21.43
N HIS A 297 -22.03 8.67 -21.23
CA HIS A 297 -21.03 8.51 -22.29
C HIS A 297 -20.40 7.12 -22.32
N ILE A 298 -21.08 6.11 -21.78
CA ILE A 298 -20.51 4.76 -21.61
C ILE A 298 -20.02 4.15 -22.93
N ASN A 299 -20.73 4.36 -24.04
CA ASN A 299 -20.35 3.85 -25.35
C ASN A 299 -19.10 4.55 -25.89
N ASP A 300 -19.01 5.87 -25.72
CA ASP A 300 -17.87 6.67 -26.16
C ASP A 300 -16.61 6.31 -25.37
N LEU A 301 -16.74 6.05 -24.06
CA LEU A 301 -15.64 5.62 -23.19
C LEU A 301 -15.24 4.16 -23.45
N ALA A 302 -16.20 3.25 -23.62
CA ALA A 302 -15.96 1.83 -23.87
C ALA A 302 -15.31 1.57 -25.23
N ALA A 303 -15.52 2.45 -26.22
CA ALA A 303 -14.86 2.37 -27.53
C ALA A 303 -13.31 2.36 -27.43
N PHE A 304 -12.75 2.86 -26.33
CA PHE A 304 -11.31 2.89 -26.10
C PHE A 304 -10.77 1.67 -25.33
N ALA A 305 -11.62 0.72 -24.93
CA ALA A 305 -11.20 -0.47 -24.19
C ALA A 305 -10.20 -1.35 -24.96
N GLU A 306 -10.36 -1.46 -26.28
CA GLU A 306 -9.48 -2.24 -27.16
C GLU A 306 -8.11 -1.58 -27.39
N TYR A 307 -7.97 -0.29 -27.08
CA TYR A 307 -6.76 0.50 -27.32
C TYR A 307 -5.80 0.53 -26.13
N ARG A 308 -6.21 -0.04 -24.99
CA ARG A 308 -5.44 -0.06 -23.74
C ARG A 308 -4.05 -0.68 -23.86
N GLU A 309 -3.90 -1.61 -24.81
CA GLU A 309 -2.65 -2.33 -25.07
C GLU A 309 -1.75 -1.64 -26.11
N THR A 310 -2.16 -0.49 -26.66
CA THR A 310 -1.39 0.21 -27.69
C THR A 310 -0.31 1.12 -27.10
N VAL A 311 0.78 1.31 -27.86
CA VAL A 311 1.87 2.22 -27.48
C VAL A 311 1.39 3.67 -27.34
N ALA A 312 0.43 4.09 -28.18
CA ALA A 312 -0.17 5.42 -28.09
C ALA A 312 -0.92 5.63 -26.76
N TRP A 313 -1.65 4.62 -26.32
CA TRP A 313 -2.33 4.64 -25.02
C TRP A 313 -1.34 4.70 -23.86
N GLN A 314 -0.28 3.89 -23.90
CA GLN A 314 0.77 3.90 -22.87
C GLN A 314 1.45 5.28 -22.80
N ALA A 315 1.77 5.92 -23.93
CA ALA A 315 2.35 7.25 -23.96
C ALA A 315 1.41 8.32 -23.36
N MET A 316 0.10 8.23 -23.62
CA MET A 316 -0.89 9.11 -23.00
C MET A 316 -1.01 8.87 -21.49
N GLN A 317 -0.93 7.63 -21.03
CA GLN A 317 -0.89 7.31 -19.59
C GLN A 317 0.36 7.86 -18.91
N GLU A 318 1.52 7.81 -19.56
CA GLU A 318 2.75 8.41 -19.02
C GLU A 318 2.64 9.94 -18.94
N LEU A 319 2.08 10.61 -19.96
CA LEU A 319 1.83 12.05 -19.90
C LEU A 319 0.87 12.40 -18.75
N TYR A 320 -0.22 11.64 -18.60
CA TYR A 320 -1.18 11.79 -17.50
C TYR A 320 -0.53 11.66 -16.11
N LYS A 321 0.39 10.70 -15.93
CA LYS A 321 1.10 10.48 -14.66
C LYS A 321 2.08 11.60 -14.31
N VAL A 322 2.72 12.19 -15.32
CA VAL A 322 3.73 13.24 -15.13
C VAL A 322 3.08 14.58 -14.82
N ASP A 323 2.05 14.96 -15.58
CA ASP A 323 1.35 16.23 -15.39
C ASP A 323 -0.10 16.19 -15.88
N LEU A 324 -1.03 16.11 -14.93
CA LEU A 324 -2.47 16.13 -15.18
C LEU A 324 -2.94 17.40 -15.89
N GLU A 325 -2.38 18.56 -15.57
CA GLU A 325 -2.85 19.83 -16.12
C GLU A 325 -2.40 19.99 -17.58
N SER A 326 -1.16 19.59 -17.90
CA SER A 326 -0.69 19.51 -19.28
C SER A 326 -1.44 18.44 -20.07
N PHE A 327 -1.79 17.31 -19.44
CA PHE A 327 -2.56 16.25 -20.07
C PHE A 327 -3.96 16.71 -20.48
N VAL A 328 -4.70 17.41 -19.62
CA VAL A 328 -6.05 17.92 -19.95
C VAL A 328 -6.01 18.91 -21.13
N ARG A 329 -4.94 19.71 -21.21
CA ARG A 329 -4.72 20.66 -22.32
C ARG A 329 -4.23 19.98 -23.60
N PHE A 330 -3.61 18.81 -23.48
CA PHE A 330 -3.17 18.03 -24.62
C PHE A 330 -4.38 17.45 -25.34
N ASN A 331 -4.41 17.58 -26.66
CA ASN A 331 -5.47 17.03 -27.51
C ASN A 331 -4.86 15.98 -28.44
N PRO A 332 -4.70 14.74 -27.99
CA PRO A 332 -4.26 13.68 -28.88
C PRO A 332 -5.34 13.44 -29.92
N GLU A 333 -4.98 13.47 -31.20
CA GLU A 333 -5.86 12.92 -32.24
C GLU A 333 -6.13 11.46 -31.87
N PRO A 334 -7.41 11.02 -31.90
CA PRO A 334 -7.70 9.62 -31.65
C PRO A 334 -6.88 8.78 -32.63
N PRO A 335 -6.24 7.68 -32.16
CA PRO A 335 -5.58 6.75 -33.08
C PRO A 335 -6.58 6.36 -34.15
N ASP A 336 -6.18 6.34 -35.43
CA ASP A 336 -7.05 6.13 -36.59
C ASP A 336 -7.95 4.90 -36.38
N MET A 337 -9.13 5.15 -35.80
CA MET A 337 -10.16 4.16 -35.58
C MET A 337 -10.67 3.93 -36.98
N GLY A 338 -10.30 2.83 -37.65
CA GLY A 338 -10.72 2.48 -39.02
C GLY A 338 -12.23 2.30 -39.20
N VAL A 339 -12.99 3.31 -38.79
CA VAL A 339 -14.42 3.46 -38.85
C VAL A 339 -14.64 4.37 -40.04
N SER A 340 -14.86 3.70 -41.17
CA SER A 340 -15.50 4.30 -42.33
C SER A 340 -16.62 5.21 -41.84
N SER A 341 -16.50 6.50 -42.10
CA SER A 341 -17.53 7.49 -41.84
C SER A 341 -18.75 7.15 -42.72
N ALA A 342 -19.57 6.22 -42.25
CA ALA A 342 -20.93 6.05 -42.74
C ALA A 342 -21.74 7.20 -42.12
N SER A 343 -21.59 8.38 -42.71
CA SER A 343 -22.61 9.41 -42.66
C SER A 343 -23.92 8.77 -43.09
N GLY A 344 -24.80 8.51 -42.11
CA GLY A 344 -26.18 8.11 -42.36
C GLY A 344 -26.89 9.23 -43.11
N GLU A 345 -26.84 9.17 -44.44
CA GLU A 345 -27.82 9.83 -45.28
C GLU A 345 -29.17 9.19 -44.99
N TYR A 346 -30.04 9.98 -44.36
CA TYR A 346 -31.47 9.77 -44.39
C TYR A 346 -31.94 9.85 -45.85
N GLY A 347 -31.99 8.70 -46.53
CA GLY A 347 -32.63 8.50 -47.82
C GLY A 347 -33.75 7.48 -47.66
N GLY A 348 -35.00 7.93 -47.81
CA GLY A 348 -36.19 7.10 -47.66
C GLY A 348 -36.48 6.17 -48.84
N MET A 349 -37.73 5.71 -48.84
CA MET A 349 -38.43 4.90 -49.85
C MET A 349 -38.16 3.39 -49.79
N THR A 350 -39.06 2.59 -49.19
CA THR A 350 -40.38 2.10 -49.65
C THR A 350 -40.29 0.73 -50.32
N GLY A 351 -41.07 -0.21 -49.77
CA GLY A 351 -41.81 -1.20 -50.55
C GLY A 351 -41.13 -2.54 -50.76
N TYR A 352 -42.00 -3.55 -50.91
CA TYR A 352 -41.74 -4.95 -51.23
C TYR A 352 -41.31 -5.83 -50.06
N ASP A 353 -41.86 -7.02 -49.84
CA ASP A 353 -43.11 -7.66 -50.24
C ASP A 353 -43.14 -8.89 -49.32
N GLN A 354 -44.24 -9.10 -48.59
CA GLN A 354 -44.45 -10.37 -47.89
C GLN A 354 -45.17 -11.28 -48.87
N ASP A 355 -44.43 -12.20 -49.46
CA ASP A 355 -45.02 -13.42 -50.01
C ASP A 355 -44.12 -14.62 -49.72
N SER A 356 -44.79 -15.63 -49.16
CA SER A 356 -44.55 -17.07 -49.30
C SER A 356 -43.15 -17.63 -48.98
N GLU A 357 -43.09 -18.53 -47.99
CA GLU A 357 -43.02 -19.96 -48.31
C GLU A 357 -43.30 -20.82 -47.07
N ASP A 358 -44.26 -21.72 -47.28
CA ASP A 358 -44.62 -22.85 -46.44
C ASP A 358 -43.53 -23.95 -46.47
N ASP A 359 -43.74 -24.94 -45.60
CA ASP A 359 -43.27 -26.35 -45.69
C ASP A 359 -41.81 -26.67 -45.29
N TYR A 360 -41.60 -27.15 -44.05
CA TYR A 360 -41.65 -28.58 -43.67
C TYR A 360 -41.34 -28.80 -42.19
#